data_AF-A0A9E0P227-F1
#
_entry.id   AF-A0A9E0P227-F1
#
_cell.length_a   1.000
_cell.length_b   1.000
_cell.length_c   1.000
_cell.angle_alpha   90.00
_cell.angle_beta   90.00
_cell.angle_gamma   90.00
#
_symmetry.space_group_name_H-M   'P 1'
#
loop_
_entity.id
_entity.type
_entity.pdbx_description
1 polymer ?
#
loop_
_entity_poly.entity_id
_entity_poly.type
_entity_poly.pdbx_seq_one_letter_code
_entity_poly.pdbx_strand_id
1 'polypeptide(L)' 'MDTNGSNQVIKGQVPLAEILKYAPDLRSMTSGRGNFTYTDSHYEEVPSYIADKIIAESKKEAEG' A
#
# COMPACT_ATOMS: atom_id res chain seq x y z
N MET A 1 2.49 -7.77 -19.73
CA MET A 1 3.19 -8.46 -18.63
C MET A 1 4.67 -8.33 -18.89
N ASP A 2 5.37 -7.56 -18.06
CA ASP A 2 6.83 -7.41 -18.17
C ASP A 2 7.47 -8.60 -17.43
N THR A 3 8.15 -9.49 -18.16
CA THR A 3 8.89 -10.63 -17.59
C THR A 3 10.38 -10.32 -17.57
N ASN A 4 11.00 -10.34 -16.39
CA ASN A 4 12.45 -10.25 -16.22
C ASN A 4 12.99 -11.66 -15.91
N GLY A 5 13.32 -12.41 -16.95
CA GLY A 5 13.69 -13.81 -16.84
C GLY A 5 12.53 -14.66 -16.31
N SER A 6 12.74 -15.36 -15.20
CA SER A 6 11.73 -16.18 -14.51
C SER A 6 10.78 -15.39 -13.61
N ASN A 7 11.00 -14.08 -13.45
CA ASN A 7 10.20 -13.23 -12.56
C ASN A 7 9.18 -12.40 -13.35
N GLN A 8 7.96 -12.31 -12.83
CA GLN A 8 6.93 -11.40 -13.33
C GLN A 8 7.01 -10.07 -12.59
N VAL A 9 7.04 -8.97 -13.35
CA VAL A 9 6.98 -7.61 -12.81
C VAL A 9 5.54 -7.12 -12.87
N ILE A 10 4.96 -6.83 -11.70
CA ILE A 10 3.62 -6.28 -11.55
C ILE A 10 3.76 -4.81 -11.17
N LYS A 11 3.14 -3.92 -11.95
CA LYS A 11 3.08 -2.48 -11.69
C LYS A 11 1.64 -2.12 -11.37
N GLY A 12 1.43 -1.35 -10.32
CA GLY A 12 0.11 -0.89 -9.90
C GLY A 12 0.23 0.35 -9.03
N GLN A 13 -0.85 1.12 -8.98
CA GLN A 13 -1.00 2.24 -8.05
C GLN A 13 -1.77 1.74 -6.83
N VAL A 14 -1.26 2.03 -5.65
CA VAL A 14 -1.90 1.68 -4.38
C VAL A 14 -1.71 2.82 -3.39
N PRO A 15 -2.66 3.04 -2.46
CA PRO A 15 -2.48 3.98 -1.38
C PRO A 15 -1.30 3.59 -0.49
N LEU A 16 -0.49 4.57 -0.06
CA LEU A 16 0.66 4.34 0.80
C LEU A 16 0.28 3.63 2.12
N ALA A 17 -0.92 3.91 2.65
CA ALA A 17 -1.46 3.29 3.86
C ALA A 17 -1.52 1.75 3.80
N GLU A 18 -1.75 1.20 2.61
CA GLU A 18 -1.84 -0.26 2.39
C GLU A 18 -0.45 -0.92 2.26
N ILE A 19 0.58 -0.16 1.86
CA ILE A 19 1.94 -0.68 1.67
C ILE A 19 2.59 -1.10 3.01
N LEU A 20 2.20 -0.47 4.12
CA LEU A 20 2.75 -0.74 5.45
C LEU A 20 2.59 -2.22 5.87
N LYS A 21 1.53 -2.89 5.40
CA LYS A 21 1.26 -4.30 5.69
C LYS A 21 1.66 -5.25 4.56
N TYR A 22 2.09 -4.71 3.42
CA TYR A 22 2.32 -5.49 2.21
C TYR A 22 3.57 -6.40 2.27
N ALA A 23 4.58 -6.02 3.04
CA ALA A 23 5.83 -6.80 3.15
C ALA A 23 5.64 -8.25 3.65
N PRO A 24 4.95 -8.52 4.79
CA PRO A 24 4.66 -9.88 5.22
C PRO A 24 3.71 -10.62 4.27
N ASP A 25 2.70 -9.93 3.72
CA ASP A 25 1.73 -10.53 2.79
C ASP A 25 2.40 -11.01 1.51
N LEU A 26 3.29 -10.20 0.93
CA LEU A 26 4.06 -10.57 -0.25
C LEU A 26 4.94 -11.78 0.02
N ARG A 27 5.61 -11.84 1.18
CA ARG A 27 6.41 -13.01 1.56
C ARG A 27 5.56 -14.26 1.65
N SER A 28 4.36 -14.17 2.21
CA SER A 28 3.42 -15.29 2.29
C SER A 28 2.98 -15.76 0.90
N MET A 29 2.57 -14.83 0.03
CA MET A 29 2.10 -15.14 -1.33
C MET A 29 3.18 -15.72 -2.24
N THR A 30 4.43 -15.26 -2.09
CA THR A 30 5.55 -15.63 -2.97
C THR A 30 6.48 -16.68 -2.37
N SER A 31 6.09 -17.29 -1.24
CA SER A 31 6.94 -18.22 -0.48
C SER A 31 8.33 -17.64 -0.18
N GLY A 32 8.39 -16.35 0.15
CA GLY A 32 9.61 -15.62 0.51
C GLY A 32 10.50 -15.19 -0.64
N ARG A 33 10.10 -15.37 -1.90
CA ARG A 33 10.92 -15.03 -3.09
C ARG A 33 10.57 -13.69 -3.74
N GLY A 34 9.47 -13.07 -3.33
CA GLY A 34 9.00 -11.80 -3.85
C GLY A 34 9.71 -10.61 -3.20
N ASN A 35 10.08 -9.64 -4.03
CA ASN A 35 10.51 -8.32 -3.60
C ASN A 35 9.57 -7.27 -4.19
N PHE A 36 9.37 -6.17 -3.47
CA PHE A 36 8.62 -5.01 -3.95
C PHE A 36 9.44 -3.75 -3.78
N THR A 37 9.14 -2.76 -4.60
CA THR A 37 9.68 -1.40 -4.50
C THR A 37 8.54 -0.46 -4.83
N TYR A 38 8.46 0.65 -4.10
CA TYR A 38 7.49 1.69 -4.35
C TYR A 38 8.20 3.02 -4.51
N THR A 39 7.54 3.96 -5.17
CA THR A 39 8.00 5.34 -5.33
C THR A 39 6.79 6.23 -5.23
N ASP A 40 6.95 7.37 -4.57
CA ASP A 40 5.88 8.36 -4.46
C ASP A 40 5.45 8.82 -5.86
N SER A 41 4.15 8.74 -6.14
CA SER A 41 3.60 9.08 -7.45
C SER A 41 2.89 10.44 -7.41
N HIS A 42 1.83 10.55 -6.62
CA HIS A 42 1.07 11.78 -6.41
C HIS A 42 0.20 11.68 -5.15
N TYR A 43 -0.32 12.82 -4.68
CA TYR A 43 -1.41 12.86 -3.72
C TYR A 43 -2.75 12.81 -4.47
N GLU A 44 -3.72 12.12 -3.90
CA GLU A 44 -5.08 12.02 -4.42
C GLU A 44 -6.07 12.25 -3.28
N GLU A 45 -7.24 12.77 -3.60
CA GLU A 45 -8.31 12.93 -2.62
C GLU A 45 -8.76 11.56 -2.11
N VAL A 46 -8.73 11.41 -0.79
CA VAL A 46 -9.23 10.20 -0.13
C VAL A 46 -10.73 10.12 -0.34
N PRO A 47 -11.29 8.97 -0.76
CA PRO A 47 -12.73 8.82 -0.87
C PRO A 47 -13.44 9.20 0.43
N SER A 48 -14.59 9.88 0.34
CA SER A 48 -15.28 10.50 1.48
C SER A 48 -15.53 9.53 2.64
N TYR A 49 -15.87 8.27 2.33
CA TYR A 49 -16.13 7.23 3.34
C TYR A 49 -14.89 6.79 4.13
N ILE A 50 -13.68 6.99 3.59
CA ILE A 50 -12.40 6.74 4.27
C ILE A 50 -11.96 8.01 5.01
N ALA A 51 -12.12 9.16 4.37
CA ALA A 51 -11.77 10.45 4.94
C ALA A 51 -12.45 10.68 6.30
N ASP A 52 -13.75 10.41 6.41
CA ASP A 52 -14.51 10.57 7.65
C ASP A 52 -13.93 9.73 8.80
N LYS A 53 -13.46 8.50 8.50
CA LYS A 53 -12.84 7.63 9.50
C LYS A 53 -11.49 8.15 9.95
N ILE A 54 -10.64 8.57 8.99
CA ILE A 54 -9.32 9.13 9.29
C ILE A 54 -9.46 10.41 10.14
N ILE A 55 -10.39 11.29 9.79
CA ILE A 55 -10.65 12.53 10.53
C ILE A 55 -11.14 12.22 11.95
N ALA A 56 -12.01 11.22 12.10
CA ALA A 56 -12.50 10.79 13.41
C ALA A 56 -11.37 10.18 14.27
N GLU A 57 -10.50 9.35 13.70
CA GLU A 57 -9.33 8.80 14.40
C GLU A 57 -8.34 9.90 14.81
N SER A 58 -7.99 10.81 13.89
CA SER A 58 -7.08 11.93 14.20
C SER A 58 -7.62 12.86 15.28
N LYS A 59 -8.93 13.13 15.32
CA LYS A 59 -9.55 13.90 16.42
C LYS A 59 -9.45 13.17 17.75
N LYS A 60 -9.64 11.85 17.74
CA LYS A 60 -9.59 11.02 18.94
C LYS A 60 -8.18 10.91 19.52
N GLU A 61 -7.15 10.92 18.68
CA GLU A 61 -5.74 10.98 19.11
C GLU A 61 -5.35 12.38 19.62
N ALA A 62 -5.92 13.45 19.07
CA ALA A 62 -5.62 14.83 19.49
C ALA A 62 -6.28 15.24 20.82
N GLU A 63 -7.35 14.55 21.23
CA GLU A 63 -8.04 14.76 22.51
C GLU A 63 -7.55 13.83 23.64
N GLY A 64 -6.57 12.95 23.35
CA GLY A 64 -5.97 12.00 24.30
C GLY A 64 -4.70 12.49 24.98
#